data_AF-A0A8D8JKM3-F1
#
_entry.id   AF-A0A8D8JKM3-F1
#
_cell.length_a   1.000
_cell.length_b   1.000
_cell.length_c   1.000
_cell.angle_alpha   90.00
_cell.angle_beta   90.00
_cell.angle_gamma   90.00
#
_symmetry.space_group_name_H-M   'P 1'
#
loop_
_entity.id
_entity.type
_entity.pdbx_description
1 polymer ?
#
loop_
_entity_poly.entity_id
_entity_poly.type
_entity_poly.pdbx_seq_one_letter_code
_entity_poly.pdbx_strand_id
1 'polypeptide(L)'
;EDGTASGSPSSDDISQSNDHIREALPSLLHRGPDATLRMILRKPSHERTQEELELVYEELLHIAALSHLSTSIKRELASIIVFEAHAHAGTVLFNQGDEGRSWYILLKGSVDVVIHGKGTVATLKEGDDFGKLALINDAPRYTVMSGTPQKMLEHLLETRLGGQVGPNDPFLDDFLLTHIVFMPTPILIDELASHYHADAEVDLRTSSEEDQEYFMTCKRRVVQFIQRWVLLVRHAVFDDPLAVEFIEDIATDVESEGLLQEEASIIHHVLTQLARYQVGKACLLFFY
;
A
#
# COMPACT_ATOMS: atom_id res chain seq x y z
N GLU A 1 -41.52 -16.93 -67.20
CA GLU A 1 -42.38 -16.40 -66.13
C GLU A 1 -42.08 -17.27 -64.93
N ASP A 2 -41.42 -16.85 -63.86
CA ASP A 2 -41.38 -15.58 -63.12
C ASP A 2 -39.97 -15.44 -62.50
N GLY A 3 -39.39 -14.28 -62.20
CA GLY A 3 -39.96 -13.04 -61.70
C GLY A 3 -39.03 -12.61 -60.56
N THR A 4 -38.09 -11.71 -60.86
CA THR A 4 -37.09 -11.15 -59.95
C THR A 4 -37.74 -10.52 -58.71
N ALA A 5 -37.60 -11.14 -57.54
CA ALA A 5 -37.92 -10.52 -56.26
C ALA A 5 -36.74 -9.66 -55.78
N SER A 6 -36.51 -8.51 -56.42
CA SER A 6 -35.72 -7.41 -55.86
C SER A 6 -36.69 -6.39 -55.24
N GLY A 7 -37.32 -6.77 -54.13
CA GLY A 7 -38.18 -5.86 -53.38
C GLY A 7 -37.30 -4.85 -52.65
N SER A 8 -37.29 -3.60 -53.11
CA SER A 8 -36.78 -2.49 -52.30
C SER A 8 -37.57 -2.44 -50.98
N PRO A 9 -36.92 -2.23 -49.82
CA PRO A 9 -37.58 -2.18 -48.53
C PRO A 9 -38.72 -1.16 -48.55
N SER A 10 -39.83 -1.47 -47.86
CA SER A 10 -40.99 -0.58 -47.83
C SER A 10 -40.66 0.71 -47.07
N SER A 11 -41.44 1.77 -47.31
CA SER A 11 -41.28 3.05 -46.59
C SER A 11 -41.40 2.87 -45.07
N ASP A 12 -42.24 1.93 -44.64
CA ASP A 12 -42.46 1.64 -43.22
C ASP A 12 -41.27 0.91 -42.61
N ASP A 13 -40.66 -0.03 -43.35
CA ASP A 13 -39.42 -0.72 -42.94
C ASP A 13 -38.26 0.27 -42.79
N ILE A 14 -38.14 1.23 -43.71
CA ILE A 14 -37.11 2.29 -43.65
C ILE A 14 -37.35 3.21 -42.46
N SER A 15 -38.60 3.57 -42.16
CA SER A 15 -38.94 4.42 -41.01
C SER A 15 -38.62 3.72 -39.69
N GLN A 16 -39.06 2.46 -39.52
CA GLN A 16 -38.75 1.68 -38.31
C GLN A 16 -37.25 1.49 -38.11
N SER A 17 -36.51 1.20 -39.18
CA SER A 17 -35.05 1.08 -39.12
C SER A 17 -34.39 2.40 -38.69
N ASN A 18 -34.83 3.54 -39.24
CA ASN A 18 -34.31 4.85 -38.84
C ASN A 18 -34.59 5.17 -37.37
N ASP A 19 -35.76 4.80 -36.86
CA ASP A 19 -36.10 5.00 -35.46
C ASP A 19 -35.26 4.10 -34.55
N HIS A 20 -35.02 2.84 -34.93
CA HIS A 20 -34.07 1.96 -34.22
C HIS A 20 -32.63 2.51 -34.23
N ILE A 21 -32.17 3.07 -35.35
CA ILE A 21 -30.84 3.71 -35.43
C ILE A 21 -30.77 4.91 -34.48
N ARG A 22 -31.81 5.75 -34.45
CA ARG A 22 -31.90 6.91 -33.55
C ARG A 22 -31.90 6.50 -32.08
N GLU A 23 -32.53 5.39 -31.73
CA GLU A 23 -32.53 4.85 -30.37
C GLU A 23 -31.18 4.22 -29.98
N ALA A 24 -30.51 3.52 -30.91
CA ALA A 24 -29.24 2.85 -30.64
C ALA A 24 -28.04 3.81 -30.60
N LEU A 25 -28.04 4.86 -31.42
CA LEU A 25 -26.93 5.80 -31.58
C LEU A 25 -26.40 6.39 -30.26
N PRO A 26 -27.24 6.89 -29.33
CA PRO A 26 -26.78 7.41 -28.04
C PRO A 26 -25.99 6.38 -27.23
N SER A 27 -26.42 5.12 -27.24
CA SER A 27 -25.74 4.04 -26.52
C SER A 27 -24.38 3.69 -27.13
N LEU A 28 -24.28 3.73 -28.46
CA LEU A 28 -23.03 3.50 -29.19
C LEU A 28 -22.06 4.67 -29.03
N LEU A 29 -22.56 5.91 -29.04
CA LEU A 29 -21.76 7.11 -28.79
C LEU A 29 -21.17 7.10 -27.37
N HIS A 30 -21.91 6.59 -26.38
CA HIS A 30 -21.42 6.49 -25.01
C HIS A 30 -20.38 5.36 -24.83
N ARG A 31 -20.52 4.23 -25.55
CA ARG A 31 -19.63 3.07 -25.43
C ARG A 31 -18.43 3.11 -26.39
N GLY A 32 -18.53 3.87 -27.47
CA GLY A 32 -17.51 3.97 -28.52
C GLY A 32 -16.15 4.40 -27.99
N PRO A 33 -16.04 5.43 -27.15
CA PRO A 33 -14.76 5.89 -26.63
C PRO A 33 -14.03 4.84 -25.77
N ASP A 34 -14.71 4.24 -24.77
CA ASP A 34 -14.16 3.15 -23.95
C ASP A 34 -13.77 1.92 -24.80
N ALA A 35 -14.59 1.54 -25.79
CA ALA A 35 -14.28 0.42 -26.68
C ALA A 35 -13.04 0.70 -27.54
N THR A 36 -12.91 1.94 -28.03
CA THR A 36 -11.77 2.40 -28.83
C THR A 36 -10.51 2.43 -27.98
N LEU A 37 -10.59 2.97 -26.76
CA LEU A 37 -9.50 2.97 -25.79
C LEU A 37 -8.98 1.54 -25.55
N ARG A 38 -9.88 0.60 -25.21
CA ARG A 38 -9.50 -0.79 -24.96
C ARG A 38 -8.93 -1.48 -26.19
N MET A 39 -9.43 -1.15 -27.38
CA MET A 39 -8.90 -1.70 -28.63
C MET A 39 -7.47 -1.23 -28.88
N ILE A 40 -7.18 0.07 -28.68
CA ILE A 40 -5.84 0.64 -28.86
C ILE A 40 -4.88 0.11 -27.79
N LEU A 41 -5.29 0.09 -26.52
CA LEU A 41 -4.41 -0.30 -25.41
C LEU A 41 -4.05 -1.79 -25.38
N ARG A 42 -4.70 -2.64 -26.20
CA ARG A 42 -4.26 -4.02 -26.46
C ARG A 42 -2.98 -4.10 -27.29
N LYS A 43 -2.62 -3.03 -28.01
CA LYS A 43 -1.36 -2.94 -28.75
C LYS A 43 -0.20 -2.60 -27.79
N PRO A 44 0.99 -3.17 -28.01
CA PRO A 44 2.21 -2.69 -27.37
C PRO A 44 2.39 -1.17 -27.57
N SER A 45 2.92 -0.49 -26.56
CA SER A 45 3.09 0.98 -26.57
C SER A 45 3.85 1.50 -27.80
N HIS A 46 4.86 0.77 -28.26
CA HIS A 46 5.70 1.14 -29.40
C HIS A 46 5.04 0.93 -30.77
N GLU A 47 3.87 0.29 -30.85
CA GLU A 47 3.14 0.03 -32.09
C GLU A 47 1.97 1.00 -32.32
N ARG A 48 1.71 1.92 -31.38
CA ARG A 48 0.59 2.87 -31.45
C ARG A 48 0.92 4.03 -32.39
N THR A 49 -0.03 4.40 -33.25
CA THR A 49 0.13 5.55 -34.15
C THR A 49 -0.11 6.88 -33.41
N GLN A 50 0.32 8.00 -33.99
CA GLN A 50 0.08 9.32 -33.40
C GLN A 50 -1.42 9.65 -33.24
N GLU A 51 -2.25 9.21 -34.20
CA GLU A 51 -3.71 9.37 -34.13
C GLU A 51 -4.30 8.56 -32.97
N GLU A 52 -3.82 7.33 -32.77
CA GLU A 52 -4.24 6.47 -31.66
C GLU A 52 -3.83 7.04 -30.29
N LEU A 53 -2.63 7.61 -30.21
CA LEU A 53 -2.17 8.27 -28.98
C LEU A 53 -3.02 9.49 -28.61
N GLU A 54 -3.50 10.26 -29.60
CA GLU A 54 -4.41 11.38 -29.33
C GLU A 54 -5.77 10.88 -28.83
N LEU A 55 -6.32 9.81 -29.42
CA LEU A 55 -7.56 9.19 -28.94
C LEU A 55 -7.42 8.66 -27.51
N VAL A 56 -6.29 8.02 -27.18
CA VAL A 56 -6.02 7.59 -25.80
C VAL A 56 -5.96 8.80 -24.88
N TYR A 57 -5.23 9.85 -25.26
CA TYR A 57 -5.13 11.08 -24.46
C TYR A 57 -6.50 11.73 -24.20
N GLU A 58 -7.37 11.81 -25.21
CA GLU A 58 -8.74 12.34 -25.05
C GLU A 58 -9.53 11.54 -24.01
N GLU A 59 -9.39 10.21 -23.99
CA GLU A 59 -10.02 9.36 -22.99
C GLU A 59 -9.44 9.55 -21.59
N LEU A 60 -8.13 9.72 -21.46
CA LEU A 60 -7.47 9.99 -20.17
C LEU A 60 -7.96 11.30 -19.52
N LEU A 61 -8.51 12.25 -20.28
CA LEU A 61 -9.11 13.48 -19.72
C LEU A 61 -10.39 13.21 -18.94
N HIS A 62 -11.10 12.13 -19.26
CA HIS A 62 -12.37 11.76 -18.62
C HIS A 62 -12.18 10.88 -17.37
N ILE A 63 -10.96 10.40 -17.11
CA ILE A 63 -10.65 9.56 -15.96
C ILE A 63 -10.40 10.45 -14.73
N ALA A 64 -11.28 10.37 -13.73
CA ALA A 64 -11.21 11.16 -12.50
C ALA A 64 -9.88 10.98 -11.75
N ALA A 65 -9.36 9.76 -11.64
CA ALA A 65 -8.06 9.46 -11.02
C ALA A 65 -6.86 10.16 -11.70
N LEU A 66 -7.02 10.72 -12.89
CA LEU A 66 -5.99 11.46 -13.61
C LEU A 66 -6.23 12.97 -13.60
N SER A 67 -7.32 13.46 -13.02
CA SER A 67 -7.75 14.86 -13.16
C SER A 67 -6.71 15.86 -12.65
N HIS A 68 -5.97 15.52 -11.59
CA HIS A 68 -4.91 16.33 -10.99
C HIS A 68 -3.60 16.36 -11.79
N LEU A 69 -3.43 15.49 -12.79
CA LEU A 69 -2.21 15.46 -13.60
C LEU A 69 -2.24 16.54 -14.69
N SER A 70 -1.07 17.11 -14.96
CA SER A 70 -0.90 18.06 -16.05
C SER A 70 -1.15 17.43 -17.42
N THR A 71 -1.41 18.26 -18.41
CA THR A 71 -1.60 17.83 -19.80
C THR A 71 -0.36 17.13 -20.37
N SER A 72 0.85 17.60 -20.00
CA SER A 72 2.10 16.96 -20.42
C SER A 72 2.23 15.53 -19.88
N ILE A 73 1.94 15.33 -18.59
CA ILE A 73 2.00 13.99 -17.97
C ILE A 73 0.94 13.07 -18.58
N LYS A 74 -0.27 13.56 -18.83
CA LYS A 74 -1.31 12.77 -19.51
C LYS A 74 -0.89 12.33 -20.91
N ARG A 75 -0.17 13.19 -21.67
CA ARG A 75 0.37 12.82 -22.99
C ARG A 75 1.47 11.76 -22.89
N GLU A 76 2.35 11.86 -21.89
CA GLU A 76 3.34 10.81 -21.61
C GLU A 76 2.65 9.50 -21.23
N LEU A 77 1.66 9.53 -20.34
CA LEU A 77 0.87 8.36 -19.92
C LEU A 77 0.20 7.68 -21.11
N ALA A 78 -0.38 8.44 -22.05
CA ALA A 78 -0.99 7.85 -23.25
C ALA A 78 -0.02 6.96 -24.05
N SER A 79 1.28 7.29 -24.03
CA SER A 79 2.32 6.52 -24.71
C SER A 79 2.75 5.25 -23.97
N ILE A 80 2.58 5.18 -22.65
CA ILE A 80 3.10 4.07 -21.82
C ILE A 80 2.03 3.21 -21.15
N ILE A 81 0.80 3.71 -21.03
CA ILE A 81 -0.28 3.01 -20.31
C ILE A 81 -0.60 1.67 -20.97
N VAL A 82 -0.84 0.66 -20.14
CA VAL A 82 -1.17 -0.72 -20.55
C VAL A 82 -2.55 -1.06 -20.03
N PHE A 83 -3.32 -1.80 -20.83
CA PHE A 83 -4.61 -2.33 -20.42
C PHE A 83 -4.46 -3.78 -19.95
N GLU A 84 -4.93 -4.05 -18.74
CA GLU A 84 -4.93 -5.38 -18.12
C GLU A 84 -6.37 -5.75 -17.72
N ALA A 85 -6.75 -7.01 -17.93
CA ALA A 85 -8.09 -7.49 -17.62
C ALA A 85 -8.04 -8.90 -17.03
N HIS A 86 -8.77 -9.10 -15.93
CA HIS A 86 -8.86 -10.38 -15.23
C HIS A 86 -10.30 -10.89 -15.29
N ALA A 87 -10.48 -12.13 -15.72
CA ALA A 87 -11.81 -12.72 -15.91
C ALA A 87 -12.42 -13.30 -14.63
N HIS A 88 -11.58 -13.65 -13.64
CA HIS A 88 -11.99 -14.40 -12.45
C HIS A 88 -11.90 -13.54 -11.20
N ALA A 89 -12.98 -13.51 -10.41
CA ALA A 89 -12.96 -12.94 -9.07
C ALA A 89 -11.96 -13.72 -8.19
N GLY A 90 -11.29 -13.02 -7.26
CA GLY A 90 -10.25 -13.59 -6.41
C GLY A 90 -8.87 -13.72 -7.08
N THR A 91 -8.72 -13.24 -8.33
CA THR A 91 -7.39 -13.10 -8.92
C THR A 91 -6.58 -12.07 -8.13
N VAL A 92 -5.44 -12.50 -7.59
CA VAL A 92 -4.51 -11.62 -6.87
C VAL A 92 -3.71 -10.81 -7.89
N LEU A 93 -3.73 -9.48 -7.77
CA LEU A 93 -2.96 -8.58 -8.64
C LEU A 93 -1.49 -8.47 -8.21
N PHE A 94 -1.26 -8.43 -6.90
CA PHE A 94 0.04 -8.49 -6.25
C PHE A 94 -0.16 -8.79 -4.76
N ASN A 95 0.88 -9.27 -4.09
CA ASN A 95 0.90 -9.50 -2.65
C ASN A 95 1.52 -8.33 -1.90
N GLN A 96 1.22 -8.22 -0.60
CA GLN A 96 1.89 -7.27 0.27
C GLN A 96 3.37 -7.65 0.39
N GLY A 97 4.26 -6.67 0.25
CA GLY A 97 5.71 -6.88 0.25
C GLY A 97 6.33 -7.04 -1.15
N ASP A 98 5.53 -7.28 -2.19
CA ASP A 98 6.02 -7.37 -3.57
C ASP A 98 6.66 -6.04 -4.03
N GLU A 99 7.69 -6.15 -4.88
CA GLU A 99 8.28 -4.99 -5.54
C GLU A 99 7.23 -4.23 -6.35
N GLY A 100 7.09 -2.94 -6.04
CA GLY A 100 6.05 -2.12 -6.60
C GLY A 100 6.39 -1.49 -7.92
N ARG A 101 6.15 -2.22 -9.02
CA ARG A 101 6.52 -1.77 -10.37
C ARG A 101 5.37 -1.20 -11.20
N SER A 102 4.16 -1.07 -10.64
CA SER A 102 2.97 -0.68 -11.42
C SER A 102 1.96 0.13 -10.61
N TRP A 103 1.32 1.09 -11.26
CA TRP A 103 0.19 1.87 -10.74
C TRP A 103 -1.06 1.48 -11.54
N TYR A 104 -2.15 1.22 -10.83
CA TYR A 104 -3.39 0.70 -11.39
C TYR A 104 -4.53 1.69 -11.20
N ILE A 105 -5.42 1.74 -12.20
CA ILE A 105 -6.66 2.52 -12.18
C ILE A 105 -7.80 1.55 -12.52
N LEU A 106 -8.81 1.44 -11.67
CA LEU A 106 -9.94 0.54 -11.90
C LEU A 106 -10.89 1.15 -12.93
N LEU A 107 -10.88 0.62 -14.15
CA LEU A 107 -11.85 1.01 -15.17
C LEU A 107 -13.20 0.28 -15.02
N LYS A 108 -13.20 -0.94 -14.47
CA LYS A 108 -14.41 -1.75 -14.28
C LYS A 108 -14.25 -2.74 -13.14
N GLY A 109 -15.30 -2.94 -12.35
CA GLY A 109 -15.33 -3.89 -11.22
C GLY A 109 -14.90 -3.27 -9.89
N SER A 110 -14.41 -4.13 -8.99
CA SER A 110 -13.94 -3.76 -7.65
C SER A 110 -12.79 -4.64 -7.22
N VAL A 111 -11.92 -4.11 -6.36
CA VAL A 111 -10.78 -4.83 -5.78
C VAL A 111 -10.78 -4.64 -4.27
N ASP A 112 -10.52 -5.72 -3.55
CA ASP A 112 -10.32 -5.66 -2.10
C ASP A 112 -8.84 -5.44 -1.78
N VAL A 113 -8.57 -4.48 -0.90
CA VAL A 113 -7.26 -4.24 -0.31
C VAL A 113 -7.19 -5.06 0.96
N VAL A 114 -6.37 -6.10 0.94
CA VAL A 114 -6.17 -7.02 2.07
C VAL A 114 -4.79 -6.78 2.67
N ILE A 115 -4.73 -6.66 3.99
CA ILE A 115 -3.48 -6.53 4.74
C ILE A 115 -3.33 -7.77 5.64
N HIS A 116 -2.15 -8.39 5.64
CA HIS A 116 -1.86 -9.54 6.49
C HIS A 116 -2.12 -9.17 7.97
N GLY A 117 -2.83 -10.04 8.69
CA GLY A 117 -3.22 -9.82 10.09
C GLY A 117 -4.37 -8.82 10.31
N LYS A 118 -4.82 -8.08 9.29
CA LYS A 118 -5.95 -7.13 9.39
C LYS A 118 -7.16 -7.51 8.52
N GLY A 119 -6.97 -8.42 7.56
CA GLY A 119 -8.00 -8.80 6.60
C GLY A 119 -8.28 -7.68 5.58
N THR A 120 -9.49 -7.64 5.04
CA THR A 120 -9.90 -6.61 4.07
C THR A 120 -10.05 -5.25 4.75
N VAL A 121 -9.17 -4.31 4.41
CA VAL A 121 -9.15 -2.96 4.99
C VAL A 121 -9.90 -1.92 4.14
N ALA A 122 -10.09 -2.20 2.85
CA ALA A 122 -10.85 -1.35 1.95
C ALA A 122 -11.33 -2.15 0.72
N THR A 123 -12.42 -1.70 0.10
CA THR A 123 -12.85 -2.17 -1.23
C THR A 123 -12.87 -0.97 -2.17
N LEU A 124 -12.01 -1.00 -3.18
CA LEU A 124 -11.90 0.00 -4.23
C LEU A 124 -12.89 -0.31 -5.36
N LYS A 125 -13.42 0.73 -5.98
CA LYS A 125 -14.44 0.66 -7.04
C LYS A 125 -13.96 1.33 -8.32
N GLU A 126 -14.79 1.25 -9.36
CA GLU A 126 -14.57 1.91 -10.64
C GLU A 126 -14.26 3.40 -10.43
N GLY A 127 -13.15 3.86 -11.03
CA GLY A 127 -12.64 5.23 -10.89
C GLY A 127 -11.56 5.40 -9.82
N ASP A 128 -11.42 4.47 -8.87
CA ASP A 128 -10.34 4.49 -7.89
C ASP A 128 -8.99 4.05 -8.49
N ASP A 129 -7.90 4.46 -7.85
CA ASP A 129 -6.53 4.09 -8.23
C ASP A 129 -5.71 3.59 -7.04
N PHE A 130 -4.71 2.73 -7.29
CA PHE A 130 -3.90 2.10 -6.24
C PHE A 130 -2.52 1.66 -6.73
N GLY A 131 -1.57 1.52 -5.80
CA GLY A 131 -0.19 1.13 -6.11
C GLY A 131 0.71 2.28 -6.59
N LYS A 132 0.19 3.50 -6.72
CA LYS A 132 0.96 4.72 -7.09
C LYS A 132 2.18 4.96 -6.21
N LEU A 133 2.03 4.68 -4.93
CA LEU A 133 2.99 5.01 -3.89
C LEU A 133 4.33 4.26 -4.03
N ALA A 134 4.29 3.09 -4.63
CA ALA A 134 5.48 2.26 -4.83
C ALA A 134 6.41 2.77 -5.93
N LEU A 135 5.83 3.38 -6.97
CA LEU A 135 6.56 3.91 -8.11
C LEU A 135 7.34 5.19 -7.76
N ILE A 136 6.94 5.90 -6.70
CA ILE A 136 7.51 7.21 -6.35
C ILE A 136 8.74 7.06 -5.43
N ASN A 137 8.81 6.01 -4.63
CA ASN A 137 9.77 5.91 -3.52
C ASN A 137 10.81 4.78 -3.65
N ASP A 138 10.81 4.01 -4.76
CA ASP A 138 11.65 2.79 -4.93
C ASP A 138 11.61 1.88 -3.69
N ALA A 139 10.44 1.87 -3.05
CA ALA A 139 10.14 1.26 -1.76
C ALA A 139 9.01 0.23 -1.94
N PRO A 140 8.87 -0.75 -1.03
CA PRO A 140 7.65 -1.57 -0.95
C PRO A 140 6.42 -0.65 -0.93
N ARG A 141 5.32 -1.05 -1.57
CA ARG A 141 4.22 -0.19 -2.09
C ARG A 141 3.52 0.83 -1.15
N TYR A 142 4.22 1.80 -0.52
CA TYR A 142 3.70 2.96 0.24
C TYR A 142 4.78 4.09 0.28
N THR A 143 4.55 5.40 -0.01
CA THR A 143 4.22 6.57 0.87
C THR A 143 3.85 7.84 0.04
N VAL A 144 3.03 8.82 0.48
CA VAL A 144 3.33 10.01 1.36
C VAL A 144 2.06 10.51 2.09
N MET A 145 2.26 11.13 3.27
CA MET A 145 1.33 11.14 4.39
C MET A 145 0.61 12.48 4.66
N SER A 146 -0.72 12.42 4.52
CA SER A 146 -1.69 12.99 5.46
C SER A 146 -2.45 11.78 6.06
N GLY A 147 -1.72 10.95 6.79
CA GLY A 147 -2.23 9.72 7.40
C GLY A 147 -2.44 9.90 8.90
N THR A 148 -3.29 9.07 9.51
CA THR A 148 -3.34 8.98 10.97
C THR A 148 -1.98 8.54 11.50
N PRO A 149 -1.60 8.91 12.73
CA PRO A 149 -0.34 8.50 13.32
C PRO A 149 -0.03 7.00 13.21
N GLN A 150 -1.04 6.14 13.33
CA GLN A 150 -0.95 4.68 13.20
C GLN A 150 -0.41 4.25 11.85
N LYS A 151 -0.91 4.87 10.77
CA LYS A 151 -0.44 4.58 9.41
C LYS A 151 1.00 5.04 9.19
N MET A 152 1.42 6.09 9.89
CA MET A 152 2.81 6.52 9.88
C MET A 152 3.73 5.47 10.51
N LEU A 153 3.33 4.94 11.66
CA LEU A 153 4.08 3.90 12.36
C LEU A 153 4.15 2.60 11.55
N GLU A 154 3.02 2.14 11.01
CA GLU A 154 2.97 0.94 10.16
C GLU A 154 3.95 1.04 8.99
N HIS A 155 3.98 2.20 8.31
CA HIS A 155 4.91 2.42 7.20
C HIS A 155 6.38 2.39 7.63
N LEU A 156 6.71 2.99 8.78
CA LEU A 156 8.08 2.98 9.32
C LEU A 156 8.55 1.56 9.64
N LEU A 157 7.69 0.77 10.29
CA LEU A 157 7.96 -0.63 10.59
C LEU A 157 8.19 -1.43 9.30
N GLU A 158 7.34 -1.25 8.28
CA GLU A 158 7.41 -2.03 7.05
C GLU A 158 8.56 -1.69 6.11
N THR A 159 8.98 -0.44 6.06
CA THR A 159 9.87 0.04 4.97
C THR A 159 11.20 0.61 5.44
N ARG A 160 11.30 1.01 6.71
CA ARG A 160 12.50 1.66 7.25
C ARG A 160 13.28 0.79 8.21
N LEU A 161 12.71 -0.35 8.60
CA LEU A 161 13.29 -1.29 9.55
C LEU A 161 13.46 -2.66 8.86
N GLY A 162 14.69 -3.17 8.91
CA GLY A 162 15.20 -4.28 8.09
C GLY A 162 16.40 -3.82 7.24
N GLY A 163 17.43 -4.66 7.10
CA GLY A 163 18.81 -4.31 6.74
C GLY A 163 19.09 -3.59 5.40
N GLN A 164 18.07 -3.11 4.69
CA GLN A 164 18.17 -2.34 3.45
C GLN A 164 18.39 -0.83 3.68
N VAL A 165 18.05 -0.29 4.86
CA VAL A 165 18.16 1.15 5.14
C VAL A 165 19.46 1.46 5.90
N GLY A 166 20.21 2.46 5.42
CA GLY A 166 21.47 2.88 6.01
C GLY A 166 21.34 3.35 7.48
N PRO A 167 22.46 3.54 8.19
CA PRO A 167 22.46 3.86 9.62
C PRO A 167 21.81 5.22 9.96
N ASN A 168 21.59 6.09 8.98
CA ASN A 168 21.02 7.42 9.16
C ASN A 168 19.72 7.53 8.36
N ASP A 169 18.58 7.53 9.04
CA ASP A 169 17.25 7.71 8.43
C ASP A 169 16.57 8.93 9.08
N PRO A 170 16.67 10.12 8.45
CA PRO A 170 16.09 11.34 8.98
C PRO A 170 14.58 11.24 9.21
N PHE A 171 13.88 10.42 8.42
CA PHE A 171 12.42 10.31 8.52
C PHE A 171 12.01 9.51 9.75
N LEU A 172 12.70 8.38 10.01
CA LEU A 172 12.51 7.63 11.25
C LEU A 172 12.91 8.47 12.46
N ASP A 173 14.03 9.19 12.37
CA ASP A 173 14.51 10.03 13.47
C ASP A 173 13.52 11.16 13.80
N ASP A 174 13.00 11.85 12.78
CA ASP A 174 11.98 12.89 12.94
C ASP A 174 10.71 12.34 13.60
N PHE A 175 10.24 11.16 13.18
CA PHE A 175 9.09 10.51 13.82
C PHE A 175 9.37 10.23 15.30
N LEU A 176 10.49 9.56 15.61
CA LEU A 176 10.86 9.20 16.99
C LEU A 176 10.98 10.42 17.90
N LEU A 177 11.53 11.53 17.40
CA LEU A 177 11.69 12.77 18.15
C LEU A 177 10.37 13.54 18.37
N THR A 178 9.36 13.33 17.50
CA THR A 178 8.14 14.15 17.50
C THR A 178 6.84 13.39 17.78
N HIS A 179 6.89 12.05 17.83
CA HIS A 179 5.71 11.19 17.96
C HIS A 179 4.80 11.59 19.14
N ILE A 180 5.37 11.98 20.29
CA ILE A 180 4.60 12.35 21.49
C ILE A 180 3.56 13.47 21.24
N VAL A 181 3.76 14.31 20.22
CA VAL A 181 2.84 15.40 19.86
C VAL A 181 1.54 14.86 19.25
N PHE A 182 1.60 13.74 18.53
CA PHE A 182 0.49 13.22 17.72
C PHE A 182 0.13 11.75 18.02
N MET A 183 1.02 11.01 18.68
CA MET A 183 0.89 9.64 19.17
C MET A 183 1.64 9.53 20.51
N PRO A 184 0.98 9.86 21.63
CA PRO A 184 1.54 9.69 22.97
C PRO A 184 2.01 8.25 23.23
N THR A 185 2.96 8.09 24.16
CA THR A 185 3.59 6.78 24.49
C THR A 185 2.60 5.62 24.64
N PRO A 186 1.46 5.74 25.35
CA PRO A 186 0.53 4.62 25.50
C PRO A 186 -0.04 4.14 24.15
N ILE A 187 -0.38 5.08 23.27
CA ILE A 187 -0.92 4.76 21.94
C ILE A 187 0.18 4.15 21.06
N LEU A 188 1.41 4.66 21.13
CA LEU A 188 2.54 4.08 20.40
C LEU A 188 2.79 2.63 20.83
N ILE A 189 2.79 2.36 22.14
CA ILE A 189 2.99 1.02 22.71
C ILE A 189 1.88 0.07 22.25
N ASP A 190 0.62 0.48 22.33
CA ASP A 190 -0.52 -0.35 21.90
C ASP A 190 -0.38 -0.77 20.42
N GLU A 191 0.02 0.16 19.55
CA GLU A 191 0.22 -0.13 18.13
C GLU A 191 1.45 -1.02 17.87
N LEU A 192 2.55 -0.80 18.60
CA LEU A 192 3.74 -1.67 18.53
C LEU A 192 3.43 -3.09 19.00
N ALA A 193 2.69 -3.23 20.11
CA ALA A 193 2.26 -4.51 20.65
C ALA A 193 1.33 -5.25 19.67
N SER A 194 0.36 -4.53 19.09
CA SER A 194 -0.52 -5.09 18.06
C SER A 194 0.25 -5.59 16.84
N HIS A 195 1.33 -4.90 16.44
CA HIS A 195 2.16 -5.34 15.32
C HIS A 195 3.10 -6.50 15.70
N TYR A 196 3.62 -6.53 16.92
CA TYR A 196 4.47 -7.61 17.42
C TYR A 196 3.72 -8.94 17.53
N HIS A 197 2.49 -8.90 18.05
CA HIS A 197 1.61 -10.05 18.24
C HIS A 197 0.60 -10.24 17.09
N ALA A 198 0.97 -9.87 15.86
CA ALA A 198 0.12 -10.04 14.69
C ALA A 198 -0.26 -11.51 14.41
N ASP A 199 0.48 -12.46 15.00
CA ASP A 199 0.24 -13.89 14.96
C ASP A 199 -0.78 -14.40 16.00
N ALA A 200 -1.22 -13.58 16.95
CA ALA A 200 -2.01 -14.03 18.10
C ALA A 200 -3.35 -14.70 17.74
N GLU A 201 -3.94 -14.36 16.60
CA GLU A 201 -5.20 -14.95 16.11
C GLU A 201 -5.00 -16.12 15.12
N VAL A 202 -3.75 -16.46 14.78
CA VAL A 202 -3.42 -17.45 13.74
C VAL A 202 -2.83 -18.72 14.36
N ASP A 203 -3.35 -19.89 13.98
CA ASP A 203 -2.72 -21.16 14.36
C ASP A 203 -1.45 -21.39 13.53
N LEU A 204 -0.31 -20.99 14.10
CA LEU A 204 1.03 -21.11 13.52
C LEU A 204 1.40 -22.54 13.10
N ARG A 205 0.73 -23.58 13.62
CA ARG A 205 0.98 -24.98 13.21
C ARG A 205 0.36 -25.32 11.86
N THR A 206 -0.56 -24.49 11.40
CA THR A 206 -1.29 -24.66 10.13
C THR A 206 -1.01 -23.55 9.12
N SER A 207 -0.30 -22.49 9.54
CA SER A 207 0.08 -21.38 8.69
C SER A 207 1.15 -21.78 7.67
N SER A 208 1.20 -21.07 6.53
CA SER A 208 2.23 -21.31 5.52
C SER A 208 3.62 -20.87 6.01
N GLU A 209 4.69 -21.36 5.36
CA GLU A 209 6.06 -20.91 5.65
C GLU A 209 6.21 -19.40 5.41
N GLU A 210 5.52 -18.85 4.39
CA GLU A 210 5.51 -17.42 4.08
C GLU A 210 4.86 -16.60 5.21
N ASP A 211 3.73 -17.08 5.77
CA ASP A 211 3.08 -16.41 6.91
C ASP A 211 3.97 -16.41 8.15
N GLN A 212 4.66 -17.53 8.43
CA GLN A 212 5.58 -17.64 9.57
C GLN A 212 6.75 -16.66 9.41
N GLU A 213 7.34 -16.56 8.21
CA GLU A 213 8.41 -15.60 7.95
C GLU A 213 7.94 -14.14 8.09
N TYR A 214 6.71 -13.85 7.67
CA TYR A 214 6.09 -12.54 7.85
C TYR A 214 5.97 -12.17 9.34
N PHE A 215 5.38 -13.04 10.16
CA PHE A 215 5.21 -12.75 11.59
C PHE A 215 6.54 -12.59 12.31
N MET A 216 7.54 -13.41 11.97
CA MET A 216 8.90 -13.25 12.49
C MET A 216 9.48 -11.90 12.08
N THR A 217 9.29 -11.48 10.83
CA THR A 217 9.72 -10.17 10.35
C THR A 217 9.07 -9.03 11.12
N CYS A 218 7.79 -9.15 11.49
CA CYS A 218 7.10 -8.17 12.33
C CYS A 218 7.75 -8.04 13.72
N LYS A 219 8.03 -9.16 14.38
CA LYS A 219 8.71 -9.18 15.69
C LYS A 219 10.09 -8.50 15.61
N ARG A 220 10.88 -8.85 14.59
CA ARG A 220 12.21 -8.25 14.35
C ARG A 220 12.15 -6.74 14.19
N ARG A 221 11.19 -6.25 13.41
CA ARG A 221 11.01 -4.81 13.14
C ARG A 221 10.65 -4.03 14.39
N VAL A 222 9.80 -4.57 15.26
CA VAL A 222 9.46 -3.93 16.54
C VAL A 222 10.68 -3.84 17.46
N VAL A 223 11.48 -4.91 17.57
CA VAL A 223 12.73 -4.87 18.36
C VAL A 223 13.70 -3.82 17.82
N GLN A 224 13.86 -3.73 16.50
CA GLN A 224 14.70 -2.71 15.86
C GLN A 224 14.16 -1.29 16.07
N PHE A 225 12.83 -1.12 16.05
CA PHE A 225 12.18 0.15 16.39
C PHE A 225 12.51 0.56 17.82
N ILE A 226 12.34 -0.35 18.80
CA ILE A 226 12.66 -0.10 20.22
C ILE A 226 14.12 0.33 20.37
N GLN A 227 15.05 -0.36 19.70
CA GLN A 227 16.47 -0.01 19.72
C GLN A 227 16.69 1.43 19.24
N ARG A 228 16.11 1.80 18.10
CA ARG A 228 16.22 3.15 17.54
C ARG A 228 15.58 4.20 18.43
N TRP A 229 14.41 3.91 18.97
CA TRP A 229 13.68 4.79 19.88
C TRP A 229 14.51 5.10 21.13
N VAL A 230 15.06 4.07 21.77
CA VAL A 230 15.90 4.22 22.96
C VAL A 230 17.21 4.95 22.64
N LEU A 231 17.89 4.62 21.54
CA LEU A 231 19.17 5.24 21.19
C LEU A 231 19.03 6.72 20.85
N LEU A 232 17.93 7.12 20.20
CA LEU A 232 17.71 8.49 19.76
C LEU A 232 17.09 9.36 20.85
N VAL A 233 16.00 8.89 21.49
CA VAL A 233 15.24 9.67 22.47
C VAL A 233 15.85 9.58 23.88
N ARG A 234 16.58 8.50 24.17
CA ARG A 234 17.39 8.28 25.39
C ARG A 234 16.57 8.37 26.68
N HIS A 235 16.97 9.23 27.62
CA HIS A 235 16.46 9.26 28.99
C HIS A 235 14.94 9.44 29.07
N ALA A 236 14.33 10.17 28.15
CA ALA A 236 12.89 10.39 28.17
C ALA A 236 12.08 9.09 27.99
N VAL A 237 12.60 8.10 27.26
CA VAL A 237 11.97 6.77 27.15
C VAL A 237 12.06 6.04 28.49
N PHE A 238 13.23 6.10 29.15
CA PHE A 238 13.46 5.40 30.42
C PHE A 238 12.79 6.05 31.63
N ASP A 239 12.38 7.32 31.52
CA ASP A 239 11.61 8.00 32.55
C ASP A 239 10.11 7.70 32.46
N ASP A 240 9.64 7.13 31.33
CA ASP A 240 8.24 6.73 31.14
C ASP A 240 8.06 5.26 31.60
N PRO A 241 7.29 5.01 32.69
CA PRO A 241 7.13 3.66 33.23
C PRO A 241 6.43 2.71 32.27
N LEU A 242 5.52 3.21 31.41
CA LEU A 242 4.81 2.37 30.45
C LEU A 242 5.74 1.88 29.35
N ALA A 243 6.66 2.75 28.89
CA ALA A 243 7.68 2.37 27.93
C ALA A 243 8.64 1.34 28.50
N VAL A 244 9.04 1.48 29.77
CA VAL A 244 9.92 0.52 30.44
C VAL A 244 9.24 -0.84 30.59
N GLU A 245 8.01 -0.88 31.10
CA GLU A 245 7.23 -2.11 31.25
C GLU A 245 7.09 -2.85 29.90
N PHE A 246 6.71 -2.13 28.84
CA PHE A 246 6.62 -2.70 27.50
C PHE A 246 7.95 -3.28 26.98
N ILE A 247 9.07 -2.59 27.20
CA ILE A 247 10.40 -3.08 26.78
C ILE A 247 10.79 -4.36 27.54
N GLU A 248 10.47 -4.44 28.84
CA GLU A 248 10.72 -5.62 29.67
C GLU A 248 9.85 -6.82 29.26
N ASP A 249 8.60 -6.58 28.88
CA ASP A 249 7.70 -7.61 28.34
C ASP A 249 8.24 -8.18 27.02
N ILE A 250 8.56 -7.31 26.05
CA ILE A 250 9.17 -7.73 24.78
C ILE A 250 10.49 -8.47 25.00
N ALA A 251 11.29 -8.08 25.99
CA ALA A 251 12.53 -8.79 26.32
C ALA A 251 12.27 -10.22 26.78
N THR A 252 11.29 -10.40 27.65
CA THR A 252 10.90 -11.73 28.15
C THR A 252 10.45 -12.64 27.00
N ASP A 253 9.64 -12.10 26.09
CA ASP A 253 9.14 -12.82 24.93
C ASP A 253 10.27 -13.22 23.96
N VAL A 254 11.13 -12.26 23.60
CA VAL A 254 12.27 -12.49 22.70
C VAL A 254 13.25 -13.52 23.29
N GLU A 255 13.51 -13.51 24.59
CA GLU A 255 14.37 -14.48 25.26
C GLU A 255 13.77 -15.90 25.23
N SER A 256 12.44 -16.02 25.27
CA SER A 256 11.75 -17.30 25.17
C SER A 256 11.76 -17.88 23.74
N GLU A 257 11.96 -17.03 22.73
CA GLU A 257 11.84 -17.37 21.32
C GLU A 257 13.22 -17.58 20.65
N GLY A 258 13.67 -18.84 20.59
CA GLY A 258 15.02 -19.20 20.13
C GLY A 258 15.38 -18.84 18.68
N LEU A 259 14.44 -18.37 17.86
CA LEU A 259 14.64 -17.91 16.48
C LEU A 259 15.04 -16.43 16.38
N LEU A 260 14.96 -15.67 17.48
CA LEU A 260 15.23 -14.23 17.56
C LEU A 260 16.59 -13.93 18.21
N GLN A 261 17.66 -14.62 17.79
CA GLN A 261 18.97 -14.53 18.45
C GLN A 261 19.63 -13.15 18.32
N GLU A 262 19.54 -12.53 17.14
CA GLU A 262 20.09 -11.19 16.90
C GLU A 262 19.30 -10.14 17.69
N GLU A 263 17.98 -10.26 17.68
CA GLU A 263 17.05 -9.41 18.40
C GLU A 263 17.22 -9.52 19.92
N ALA A 264 17.46 -10.72 20.45
CA ALA A 264 17.79 -10.93 21.86
C ALA A 264 19.05 -10.15 22.26
N SER A 265 20.09 -10.16 21.41
CA SER A 265 21.29 -9.35 21.64
C SER A 265 21.00 -7.85 21.62
N ILE A 266 20.11 -7.39 20.73
CA ILE A 266 19.70 -5.99 20.63
C ILE A 266 18.96 -5.57 21.91
N ILE A 267 17.97 -6.35 22.33
CA ILE A 267 17.18 -6.07 23.54
C ILE A 267 18.05 -6.11 24.80
N HIS A 268 18.95 -7.09 24.91
CA HIS A 268 19.89 -7.13 26.03
C HIS A 268 20.76 -5.87 26.12
N HIS A 269 21.17 -5.31 24.98
CA HIS A 269 21.86 -4.03 24.95
C HIS A 269 20.97 -2.88 25.46
N VAL A 270 19.71 -2.83 25.03
CA VAL A 270 18.73 -1.83 25.49
C VAL A 270 18.54 -1.91 27.02
N LEU A 271 18.30 -3.10 27.57
CA LEU A 271 18.14 -3.31 29.01
C LEU A 271 19.40 -2.93 29.80
N THR A 272 20.59 -3.20 29.25
CA THR A 272 21.86 -2.76 29.86
C THR A 272 21.95 -1.24 29.95
N GLN A 273 21.47 -0.50 28.94
CA GLN A 273 21.43 0.97 28.98
C GLN A 273 20.43 1.47 30.03
N LEU A 274 19.25 0.85 30.12
CA LEU A 274 18.25 1.16 31.15
C LEU A 274 18.81 0.97 32.56
N ALA A 275 19.45 -0.17 32.84
CA ALA A 275 20.04 -0.45 34.15
C ALA A 275 21.11 0.59 34.53
N ARG A 276 21.98 0.96 33.57
CA ARG A 276 22.99 2.01 33.78
C ARG A 276 22.36 3.36 34.07
N TYR A 277 21.28 3.70 33.39
CA TYR A 277 20.54 4.93 33.63
C TYR A 277 19.94 4.98 35.03
N GLN A 278 19.28 3.90 35.46
CA GLN A 278 18.70 3.79 36.80
C GLN A 278 19.76 3.93 37.90
N VAL A 279 20.92 3.27 37.75
CA VAL A 279 22.05 3.42 38.70
C VAL A 279 22.56 4.86 38.75
N GLY A 280 22.72 5.51 37.60
CA GLY A 280 23.16 6.92 37.53
C GLY A 280 22.17 7.87 38.21
N LYS A 281 20.86 7.67 37.99
CA LYS A 281 19.79 8.45 38.61
C LYS A 281 19.74 8.26 40.12
N ALA A 282 19.89 7.02 40.60
CA ALA A 282 19.99 6.72 42.03
C ALA A 282 21.21 7.41 42.68
N CYS A 283 22.38 7.35 42.04
CA CYS A 283 23.58 8.06 42.52
C CYS A 283 23.33 9.57 42.65
N LEU A 284 22.71 10.23 41.65
CA LEU A 284 22.39 11.66 41.70
C LEU A 284 21.44 12.01 42.87
N LEU A 285 20.48 11.14 43.19
CA LEU A 285 19.57 11.31 44.34
C LEU A 285 20.28 11.18 45.69
N PHE A 286 21.40 10.45 45.78
CA PHE A 286 22.20 10.37 47.02
C PHE A 286 23.16 11.55 47.22
N PHE A 287 23.41 12.35 46.18
CA PHE A 287 24.30 13.52 46.25
C PHE A 287 23.56 14.86 46.50
N TYR A 288 22.23 14.88 46.42
CA TYR A 288 21.36 16.02 46.76
C TYR A 288 20.68 15.83 48.10
#